data_AF-Q9FCX5-F1
#
_entry.id   AF-Q9FCX5-F1
#
_cell.length_a   1.000
_cell.length_b   1.000
_cell.length_c   1.000
_cell.angle_alpha   90.00
_cell.angle_beta   90.00
_cell.angle_gamma   90.00
#
_symmetry.space_group_name_H-M   'P 1'
#
loop_
_entity.id
_entity.type
_entity.pdbx_description
1 polymer ?
#
loop_
_entity_poly.entity_id
_entity_poly.type
_entity_poly.pdbx_seq_one_letter_code
_entity_poly.pdbx_strand_id
1 'polypeptide(L)'
;MSSISKKELIKLAYSVRPRENEYKTILTNLDEYNKLTTNNNENKYLQLKKLNESIDVFMNKYKNSSRNRALSNLKKDILKEVILIKNSNTSPVEKNLHFVWIGGEVSDIALEYIKQWADINAEYNVKLWYDSEAFLVNTLKKAIVESSTTEALQLLEEEIQNPQFDMKFYKKRMEFIYDRQKRFINYYKSQINKPTVPTIDDIIKSHLVSEYNRDETLLESYRTNSLRKINSNHGIDIRANSLFTEQELLNIYSQELLNRGNLAAASDIVRLLALKNFGGVYLDVDMLPGIHSDLFKTIPRPSSIGLDRWEMIKLEAIMKYKKYINNYTSENFDKLDQQLKDNFKLIIESKSEKSEIFSKLENLNVSDLEIKIAFALGSVINQALISKQGSYLTNLVIEQVKNRYQFLNQHLNPAIESDNNFTDTTKIFHDSLFNSATAENSMFLTKIAPYLQVGFMPEARSTISLSGPGAYASAYYDFINLQENTIEKTLKASDLIEFKFPENNLSQLTEQEINSLWSFDQASAKYQIERYVRDYTGGSPSGDNGVDFNKNT
;
A
#
# COMPACT_ATOMS: atom_id res chain seq x y z
N MET A 1 -14.21 26.22 -18.57
CA MET A 1 -14.99 27.46 -18.36
C MET A 1 -14.00 28.48 -17.82
N SER A 2 -13.98 29.73 -18.28
CA SER A 2 -13.05 30.71 -17.70
C SER A 2 -13.53 31.08 -16.29
N SER A 3 -12.63 31.03 -15.30
CA SER A 3 -12.86 31.56 -13.96
C SER A 3 -13.37 33.01 -14.01
N ILE A 4 -14.10 33.44 -12.98
CA ILE A 4 -14.60 34.82 -12.89
C ILE A 4 -13.45 35.83 -13.07
N SER A 5 -13.69 36.90 -13.83
CA SER A 5 -12.66 37.91 -14.06
C SER A 5 -12.41 38.75 -12.81
N LYS A 6 -11.23 39.38 -12.72
CA LYS A 6 -10.92 40.39 -11.70
C LYS A 6 -11.99 41.47 -11.60
N LYS A 7 -12.54 41.93 -12.74
CA LYS A 7 -13.57 42.97 -12.79
C LYS A 7 -14.89 42.48 -12.19
N GLU A 8 -15.26 41.23 -12.44
CA GLU A 8 -16.47 40.62 -11.88
C GLU A 8 -16.33 40.39 -10.38
N LEU A 9 -15.19 39.84 -9.91
CA LEU A 9 -14.96 39.66 -8.48
C LEU A 9 -15.01 40.99 -7.72
N ILE A 10 -14.44 42.06 -8.28
CA ILE A 10 -14.52 43.41 -7.69
C ILE A 10 -15.98 43.85 -7.44
N LYS A 11 -16.89 43.51 -8.35
CA LYS A 11 -18.32 43.85 -8.21
C LYS A 11 -19.03 42.93 -7.22
N LEU A 12 -18.77 41.62 -7.31
CA LEU A 12 -19.44 40.61 -6.48
C LEU A 12 -19.01 40.68 -5.00
N ALA A 13 -17.73 40.94 -4.74
CA ALA A 13 -17.18 41.06 -3.40
C ALA A 13 -17.12 42.53 -2.94
N TYR A 14 -18.23 43.26 -3.08
CA TYR A 14 -18.33 44.66 -2.63
C TYR A 14 -18.28 44.79 -1.10
N SER A 15 -17.71 45.90 -0.64
CA SER A 15 -17.74 46.34 0.75
C SER A 15 -17.68 47.86 0.77
N VAL A 16 -18.34 48.46 1.76
CA VAL A 16 -18.25 49.91 2.04
C VAL A 16 -16.85 50.32 2.51
N ARG A 17 -16.05 49.37 3.02
CA ARG A 17 -14.66 49.61 3.41
C ARG A 17 -13.74 49.69 2.18
N PRO A 18 -12.65 50.49 2.25
CA PRO A 18 -11.60 50.48 1.22
C PRO A 18 -11.06 49.07 0.97
N ARG A 19 -10.50 48.84 -0.24
CA ARG A 19 -9.90 47.54 -0.57
C ARG A 19 -8.67 47.29 0.30
N GLU A 20 -8.76 46.25 1.11
CA GLU A 20 -7.71 45.73 1.98
C GLU A 20 -6.51 45.25 1.14
N ASN A 21 -5.31 45.28 1.71
CA ASN A 21 -4.10 44.89 0.97
C ASN A 21 -4.15 43.42 0.55
N GLU A 22 -4.60 42.54 1.45
CA GLU A 22 -4.80 41.12 1.19
C GLU A 22 -5.86 40.90 0.10
N TYR A 23 -6.91 41.73 0.04
CA TYR A 23 -7.88 41.67 -1.05
C TYR A 23 -7.29 42.12 -2.38
N LYS A 24 -6.40 43.14 -2.40
CA LYS A 24 -5.66 43.49 -3.61
C LYS A 24 -4.78 42.34 -4.09
N THR A 25 -4.14 41.61 -3.18
CA THR A 25 -3.35 40.41 -3.50
C THR A 25 -4.21 39.34 -4.18
N ILE A 26 -5.41 39.05 -3.65
CA ILE A 26 -6.36 38.12 -4.29
C ILE A 26 -6.68 38.57 -5.71
N LEU A 27 -6.99 39.85 -5.91
CA LEU A 27 -7.31 40.40 -7.23
C LEU A 27 -6.14 40.31 -8.20
N THR A 28 -4.90 40.47 -7.73
CA THR A 28 -3.70 40.29 -8.54
C THR A 28 -3.50 38.82 -8.91
N ASN A 29 -3.56 37.90 -7.94
CA ASN A 29 -3.39 36.48 -8.18
C ASN A 29 -4.44 35.90 -9.15
N LEU A 30 -5.70 36.35 -9.04
CA LEU A 30 -6.78 35.97 -9.96
C LEU A 30 -6.56 36.49 -11.38
N ASP A 31 -6.05 37.72 -11.51
CA ASP A 31 -5.75 38.33 -12.82
C ASP A 31 -4.55 37.67 -13.48
N GLU A 32 -3.51 37.36 -12.70
CA GLU A 32 -2.36 36.57 -13.15
C GLU A 32 -2.80 35.18 -13.63
N TYR A 33 -3.64 34.48 -12.85
CA TYR A 33 -4.18 33.17 -13.24
C TYR A 33 -4.93 33.24 -14.58
N ASN A 34 -5.85 34.20 -14.72
CA ASN A 34 -6.65 34.38 -15.93
C ASN A 34 -5.82 34.82 -17.15
N LYS A 35 -4.62 35.36 -16.94
CA LYS A 35 -3.69 35.79 -18.00
C LYS A 35 -2.58 34.79 -18.27
N LEU A 36 -2.58 33.62 -17.62
CA LEU A 36 -1.60 32.58 -17.89
C LEU A 36 -1.68 32.16 -19.36
N THR A 37 -0.54 32.27 -20.06
CA THR A 37 -0.38 31.84 -21.44
C THR A 37 0.21 30.43 -21.55
N THR A 38 0.65 29.86 -20.42
CA THR A 38 1.25 28.52 -20.39
C THR A 38 0.20 27.42 -20.51
N ASN A 39 0.54 26.35 -21.23
CA ASN A 39 -0.27 25.14 -21.31
C ASN A 39 0.16 24.07 -20.30
N ASN A 40 1.22 24.31 -19.52
CA ASN A 40 1.67 23.39 -18.49
C ASN A 40 0.67 23.35 -17.31
N ASN A 41 0.16 22.16 -17.01
CA ASN A 41 -0.89 21.97 -16.02
C ASN A 41 -0.40 22.26 -14.59
N GLU A 42 0.84 21.92 -14.27
CA GLU A 42 1.43 22.16 -12.94
C GLU A 42 1.52 23.65 -12.63
N ASN A 43 1.99 24.47 -13.57
CA ASN A 43 2.02 25.92 -13.41
C ASN A 43 0.61 26.52 -13.18
N LYS A 44 -0.41 26.00 -13.89
CA LYS A 44 -1.80 26.42 -13.68
C LYS A 44 -2.27 26.02 -12.28
N TYR A 45 -1.99 24.78 -11.87
CA TYR A 45 -2.35 24.27 -10.55
C TYR A 45 -1.69 25.08 -9.43
N LEU A 46 -0.38 25.36 -9.51
CA LEU A 46 0.36 26.12 -8.50
C LEU A 46 -0.10 27.58 -8.40
N GLN A 47 -0.39 28.25 -9.53
CA GLN A 47 -0.94 29.60 -9.48
C GLN A 47 -2.36 29.61 -8.88
N LEU A 48 -3.15 28.58 -9.16
CA LEU A 48 -4.48 28.40 -8.55
C LEU A 48 -4.38 28.15 -7.04
N LYS A 49 -3.39 27.38 -6.59
CA LYS A 49 -3.05 27.18 -5.18
C LYS A 49 -2.68 28.49 -4.50
N LYS A 50 -1.78 29.28 -5.09
CA LYS A 50 -1.41 30.63 -4.60
C LYS A 50 -2.63 31.56 -4.47
N LEU A 51 -3.56 31.51 -5.43
CA LEU A 51 -4.82 32.24 -5.32
C LEU A 51 -5.65 31.75 -4.13
N ASN A 52 -5.86 30.44 -3.99
CA ASN A 52 -6.64 29.85 -2.90
C ASN A 52 -6.08 30.20 -1.51
N GLU A 53 -4.77 30.11 -1.33
CA GLU A 53 -4.08 30.49 -0.08
C GLU A 53 -4.26 31.97 0.24
N SER A 54 -4.16 32.85 -0.78
CA SER A 54 -4.37 34.29 -0.57
C SER A 54 -5.80 34.63 -0.13
N ILE A 55 -6.78 33.81 -0.54
CA ILE A 55 -8.16 33.93 -0.08
C ILE A 55 -8.27 33.52 1.40
N ASP A 56 -7.62 32.42 1.80
CA ASP A 56 -7.61 31.98 3.20
C ASP A 56 -6.95 33.00 4.13
N VAL A 57 -5.84 33.61 3.71
CA VAL A 57 -5.17 34.70 4.44
C VAL A 57 -6.15 35.85 4.71
N PHE A 58 -6.90 36.29 3.69
CA PHE A 58 -7.90 37.33 3.86
C PHE A 58 -9.04 36.90 4.78
N MET A 59 -9.63 35.74 4.56
CA MET A 59 -10.81 35.27 5.30
C MET A 59 -10.50 35.03 6.79
N ASN A 60 -9.30 34.53 7.09
CA ASN A 60 -8.84 34.31 8.47
C ASN A 60 -8.57 35.63 9.20
N LYS A 61 -7.98 36.61 8.52
CA LYS A 61 -7.70 37.95 9.08
C LYS A 61 -8.96 38.80 9.23
N TYR A 62 -9.88 38.72 8.27
CA TYR A 62 -11.09 39.54 8.19
C TYR A 62 -12.36 38.69 8.27
N LYS A 63 -12.53 37.94 9.37
CA LYS A 63 -13.61 36.96 9.56
C LYS A 63 -15.03 37.50 9.31
N ASN A 64 -15.26 38.78 9.62
CA ASN A 64 -16.57 39.44 9.50
C ASN A 64 -16.71 40.29 8.23
N SER A 65 -15.79 40.20 7.26
CA SER A 65 -15.88 40.98 6.03
C SER A 65 -17.05 40.50 5.15
N SER A 66 -17.82 41.45 4.60
CA SER A 66 -18.89 41.16 3.64
C SER A 66 -18.39 40.47 2.36
N ARG A 67 -17.09 40.58 2.07
CA ARG A 67 -16.44 39.94 0.91
C ARG A 67 -16.38 38.42 1.03
N ASN A 68 -16.42 37.87 2.25
CA ASN A 68 -16.21 36.45 2.52
C ASN A 68 -17.23 35.54 1.82
N ARG A 69 -18.46 36.03 1.57
CA ARG A 69 -19.47 35.28 0.82
C ARG A 69 -19.04 35.02 -0.63
N ALA A 70 -18.57 36.06 -1.33
CA ALA A 70 -18.12 35.94 -2.71
C ALA A 70 -16.79 35.17 -2.80
N LEU A 71 -15.87 35.39 -1.85
CA LEU A 71 -14.60 34.66 -1.78
C LEU A 71 -14.79 33.16 -1.50
N SER A 72 -15.75 32.80 -0.64
CA SER A 72 -16.13 31.40 -0.40
C SER A 72 -16.70 30.73 -1.66
N ASN A 73 -17.51 31.46 -2.45
CA ASN A 73 -17.98 30.96 -3.73
C ASN A 73 -16.84 30.79 -4.73
N LEU A 74 -15.90 31.74 -4.80
CA LEU A 74 -14.71 31.61 -5.63
C LEU A 74 -13.89 30.38 -5.25
N LYS A 75 -13.73 30.06 -3.95
CA LYS A 75 -13.08 28.81 -3.53
C LYS A 75 -13.78 27.56 -4.09
N LYS A 76 -15.12 27.53 -4.16
CA LYS A 76 -15.85 26.41 -4.79
C LYS A 76 -15.57 26.30 -6.28
N ASP A 77 -15.43 27.43 -6.97
CA ASP A 77 -15.10 27.44 -8.40
C ASP A 77 -13.63 27.03 -8.63
N ILE A 78 -12.72 27.42 -7.74
CA ILE A 78 -11.33 26.97 -7.73
C ILE A 78 -11.25 25.43 -7.63
N LEU A 79 -12.01 24.80 -6.73
CA LEU A 79 -12.02 23.33 -6.61
C LEU A 79 -12.48 22.64 -7.90
N LYS A 80 -13.46 23.22 -8.60
CA LYS A 80 -13.88 22.70 -9.92
C LYS A 80 -12.79 22.89 -10.97
N GLU A 81 -12.08 24.02 -10.92
CA GLU A 81 -11.00 24.32 -11.84
C GLU A 81 -9.82 23.34 -11.71
N VAL A 82 -9.53 22.85 -10.49
CA VAL A 82 -8.54 21.76 -10.29
C VAL A 82 -8.90 20.52 -11.11
N ILE A 83 -10.18 20.11 -11.08
CA ILE A 83 -10.65 18.96 -11.87
C ILE A 83 -10.59 19.24 -13.37
N LEU A 84 -10.91 20.47 -13.81
CA LEU A 84 -10.80 20.86 -15.21
C LEU A 84 -9.35 20.83 -15.71
N ILE A 85 -8.39 21.32 -14.91
CA ILE A 85 -6.96 21.25 -15.23
C ILE A 85 -6.52 19.79 -15.32
N LYS A 86 -6.86 18.96 -14.32
CA LYS A 86 -6.54 17.52 -14.32
C LYS A 86 -7.05 16.83 -15.59
N ASN A 87 -8.32 17.02 -15.93
CA ASN A 87 -8.96 16.38 -17.08
C ASN A 87 -8.56 17.01 -18.43
N SER A 88 -7.66 18.00 -18.43
CA SER A 88 -7.06 18.57 -19.63
C SER A 88 -5.69 17.96 -19.95
N ASN A 89 -5.29 17.98 -21.22
CA ASN A 89 -3.98 17.46 -21.68
C ASN A 89 -3.72 16.00 -21.26
N THR A 90 -4.76 15.17 -21.23
CA THR A 90 -4.58 13.73 -20.98
C THR A 90 -3.90 13.08 -22.18
N SER A 91 -3.01 12.14 -21.90
CA SER A 91 -2.34 11.35 -22.92
C SER A 91 -2.06 9.94 -22.39
N PRO A 92 -1.76 8.97 -23.26
CA PRO A 92 -1.43 7.62 -22.81
C PRO A 92 -0.28 7.66 -21.80
N VAL A 93 -0.40 6.90 -20.72
CA VAL A 93 0.68 6.65 -19.77
C VAL A 93 1.77 5.81 -20.44
N GLU A 94 2.99 5.85 -19.90
CA GLU A 94 4.12 5.05 -20.34
C GLU A 94 3.79 3.55 -20.28
N LYS A 95 4.23 2.80 -21.29
CA LYS A 95 3.92 1.36 -21.41
C LYS A 95 4.84 0.50 -20.54
N ASN A 96 4.78 0.71 -19.23
CA ASN A 96 5.50 -0.10 -18.24
C ASN A 96 4.50 -0.77 -17.29
N LEU A 97 4.75 -2.05 -16.97
CA LEU A 97 4.09 -2.77 -15.88
C LEU A 97 5.12 -3.00 -14.77
N HIS A 98 4.85 -2.45 -13.60
CA HIS A 98 5.70 -2.52 -12.43
C HIS A 98 5.14 -3.52 -11.42
N PHE A 99 5.95 -4.51 -11.07
CA PHE A 99 5.72 -5.44 -9.96
C PHE A 99 6.89 -5.34 -8.98
N VAL A 100 6.69 -5.72 -7.73
CA VAL A 100 7.75 -5.70 -6.71
C VAL A 100 7.77 -7.03 -5.97
N TRP A 101 8.94 -7.64 -5.90
CA TRP A 101 9.21 -8.79 -5.04
C TRP A 101 10.59 -8.66 -4.39
N ILE A 102 10.59 -8.42 -3.07
CA ILE A 102 11.80 -8.14 -2.29
C ILE A 102 11.84 -9.09 -1.09
N GLY A 103 13.05 -9.47 -0.66
CA GLY A 103 13.24 -10.22 0.58
C GLY A 103 13.38 -11.73 0.43
N GLY A 104 13.29 -12.29 -0.78
CA GLY A 104 13.37 -13.74 -1.01
C GLY A 104 13.15 -14.16 -2.46
N GLU A 105 13.11 -15.48 -2.68
CA GLU A 105 12.81 -16.07 -3.99
C GLU A 105 11.38 -15.70 -4.43
N VAL A 106 11.23 -15.26 -5.68
CA VAL A 106 9.90 -15.05 -6.29
C VAL A 106 9.17 -16.38 -6.45
N SER A 107 7.93 -16.46 -5.98
CA SER A 107 7.13 -17.69 -6.08
C SER A 107 6.70 -17.98 -7.51
N ASP A 108 6.54 -19.26 -7.86
CA ASP A 108 6.05 -19.64 -9.19
C ASP A 108 4.63 -19.12 -9.43
N ILE A 109 3.80 -19.08 -8.38
CA ILE A 109 2.45 -18.50 -8.43
C ILE A 109 2.51 -17.03 -8.85
N ALA A 110 3.38 -16.21 -8.24
CA ALA A 110 3.52 -14.81 -8.63
C ALA A 110 3.95 -14.66 -10.11
N LEU A 111 4.86 -15.52 -10.57
CA LEU A 111 5.30 -15.53 -11.97
C LEU A 111 4.15 -15.93 -12.92
N GLU A 112 3.29 -16.88 -12.54
CA GLU A 112 2.10 -17.25 -13.30
C GLU A 112 1.11 -16.08 -13.43
N TYR A 113 0.92 -15.28 -12.37
CA TYR A 113 0.07 -14.09 -12.41
C TYR A 113 0.65 -13.00 -13.31
N ILE A 114 1.95 -12.68 -13.15
CA ILE A 114 2.66 -11.71 -13.99
C ILE A 114 2.60 -12.13 -15.47
N LYS A 115 2.74 -13.43 -15.75
CA LYS A 115 2.65 -13.95 -17.12
C LYS A 115 1.31 -13.63 -17.78
N GLN A 116 0.20 -13.59 -17.03
CA GLN A 116 -1.11 -13.23 -17.61
C GLN A 116 -1.11 -11.80 -18.14
N TRP A 117 -0.48 -10.88 -17.42
CA TRP A 117 -0.33 -9.50 -17.86
C TRP A 117 0.58 -9.37 -19.09
N ALA A 118 1.72 -10.07 -19.08
CA ALA A 118 2.68 -10.08 -20.18
C ALA A 118 2.07 -10.65 -21.48
N ASP A 119 1.32 -11.75 -21.37
CA ASP A 119 0.68 -12.40 -22.52
C ASP A 119 -0.39 -11.49 -23.17
N ILE A 120 -1.16 -10.76 -22.36
CA ILE A 120 -2.26 -9.89 -22.85
C ILE A 120 -1.75 -8.54 -23.36
N ASN A 121 -0.71 -7.99 -22.72
CA ASN A 121 -0.19 -6.64 -22.97
C ASN A 121 1.25 -6.72 -23.48
N ALA A 122 1.47 -7.44 -24.58
CA ALA A 122 2.81 -7.64 -25.16
C ALA A 122 3.51 -6.33 -25.55
N GLU A 123 2.76 -5.23 -25.70
CA GLU A 123 3.27 -3.89 -25.97
C GLU A 123 3.79 -3.15 -24.72
N TYR A 124 3.58 -3.70 -23.52
CA TYR A 124 4.09 -3.15 -22.27
C TYR A 124 5.40 -3.84 -21.84
N ASN A 125 6.33 -3.04 -21.32
CA ASN A 125 7.54 -3.55 -20.72
C ASN A 125 7.28 -3.96 -19.25
N VAL A 126 7.40 -5.24 -18.95
CA VAL A 126 7.28 -5.77 -17.58
C VAL A 126 8.59 -5.55 -16.84
N LYS A 127 8.50 -4.98 -15.64
CA LYS A 127 9.61 -4.70 -14.73
C LYS A 127 9.29 -5.28 -13.36
N LEU A 128 9.91 -6.40 -13.01
CA LEU A 128 9.81 -7.02 -11.69
C LEU A 128 10.96 -6.53 -10.81
N TRP A 129 10.67 -5.53 -9.96
CA TRP A 129 11.64 -4.88 -9.10
C TRP A 129 12.03 -5.78 -7.93
N TYR A 130 13.34 -5.85 -7.66
CA TYR A 130 13.90 -6.62 -6.56
C TYR A 130 15.12 -5.91 -5.94
N ASP A 131 15.54 -6.37 -4.77
CA ASP A 131 16.74 -5.91 -4.09
C ASP A 131 17.82 -7.00 -4.18
N SER A 132 18.88 -6.73 -4.96
CA SER A 132 19.95 -7.70 -5.19
C SER A 132 20.81 -8.02 -3.97
N GLU A 133 20.75 -7.18 -2.93
CA GLU A 133 21.50 -7.37 -1.69
C GLU A 133 20.66 -8.02 -0.58
N ALA A 134 19.36 -8.29 -0.77
CA ALA A 134 18.45 -8.58 0.35
C ALA A 134 17.52 -9.80 0.14
N PHE A 135 17.97 -10.87 -0.50
CA PHE A 135 17.19 -12.11 -0.66
C PHE A 135 17.00 -12.90 0.65
N LEU A 136 17.81 -12.66 1.68
CA LEU A 136 17.75 -13.41 2.94
C LEU A 136 16.91 -12.73 4.03
N VAL A 137 16.31 -11.56 3.76
CA VAL A 137 15.51 -10.83 4.76
C VAL A 137 14.28 -11.62 5.23
N ASN A 138 13.54 -12.26 4.32
CA ASN A 138 12.40 -13.09 4.72
C ASN A 138 12.87 -14.35 5.47
N THR A 139 14.01 -14.91 5.09
CA THR A 139 14.64 -16.04 5.80
C THR A 139 15.01 -15.64 7.23
N LEU A 140 15.60 -14.46 7.42
CA LEU A 140 15.91 -13.90 8.74
C LEU A 140 14.64 -13.67 9.57
N LYS A 141 13.60 -13.04 8.98
CA LYS A 141 12.33 -12.81 9.66
C LYS A 141 11.73 -14.12 10.18
N LYS A 142 11.69 -15.15 9.34
CA LYS A 142 11.18 -16.48 9.71
C LYS A 142 12.02 -17.08 10.85
N ALA A 143 13.34 -17.04 10.76
CA ALA A 143 14.21 -17.55 11.81
C ALA A 143 13.98 -16.85 13.16
N ILE A 144 13.84 -15.52 13.16
CA ILE A 144 13.51 -14.75 14.38
C ILE A 144 12.15 -15.18 14.94
N VAL A 145 11.11 -15.23 14.10
CA VAL A 145 9.74 -15.56 14.54
C VAL A 145 9.63 -16.99 15.04
N GLU A 146 10.26 -17.95 14.36
CA GLU A 146 10.30 -19.36 14.76
C GLU A 146 10.97 -19.52 16.13
N SER A 147 12.17 -18.97 16.32
CA SER A 147 12.87 -19.04 17.60
C SER A 147 12.09 -18.36 18.73
N SER A 148 11.55 -17.16 18.50
CA SER A 148 10.75 -16.45 19.50
C SER A 148 9.42 -17.14 19.81
N THR A 149 8.84 -17.85 18.84
CA THR A 149 7.64 -18.66 19.07
C THR A 149 7.95 -19.76 20.06
N THR A 150 9.02 -20.53 19.84
CA THR A 150 9.45 -21.59 20.77
C THR A 150 9.76 -21.03 22.16
N GLU A 151 10.47 -19.90 22.27
CA GLU A 151 10.78 -19.25 23.55
C GLU A 151 9.52 -18.82 24.31
N ALA A 152 8.54 -18.24 23.61
CA ALA A 152 7.28 -17.84 24.21
C ALA A 152 6.42 -19.04 24.65
N LEU A 153 6.44 -20.14 23.89
CA LEU A 153 5.76 -21.38 24.28
C LEU A 153 6.39 -22.02 25.52
N GLN A 154 7.72 -22.11 25.57
CA GLN A 154 8.46 -22.60 26.73
C GLN A 154 8.21 -21.75 27.98
N LEU A 155 8.20 -20.42 27.83
CA LEU A 155 7.92 -19.50 28.94
C LEU A 155 6.50 -19.66 29.50
N LEU A 156 5.54 -20.04 28.65
CA LEU A 156 4.12 -20.10 28.99
C LEU A 156 3.58 -21.53 29.01
N GLU A 157 4.45 -22.54 29.11
CA GLU A 157 4.08 -23.95 28.91
C GLU A 157 2.96 -24.41 29.86
N GLU A 158 3.02 -24.02 31.14
CA GLU A 158 1.98 -24.31 32.12
C GLU A 158 0.66 -23.57 31.85
N GLU A 159 0.74 -22.36 31.27
CA GLU A 159 -0.42 -21.49 31.04
C GLU A 159 -1.18 -21.84 29.75
N ILE A 160 -0.46 -22.32 28.73
CA ILE A 160 -1.00 -22.63 27.40
C ILE A 160 -2.00 -23.79 27.43
N GLN A 161 -1.89 -24.69 28.41
CA GLN A 161 -2.84 -25.80 28.61
C GLN A 161 -4.20 -25.33 29.13
N ASN A 162 -4.32 -24.07 29.56
CA ASN A 162 -5.58 -23.50 30.00
C ASN A 162 -6.45 -23.10 28.79
N PRO A 163 -7.69 -23.61 28.65
CA PRO A 163 -8.61 -23.23 27.57
C PRO A 163 -8.94 -21.73 27.51
N GLN A 164 -8.67 -20.98 28.58
CA GLN A 164 -8.85 -19.52 28.65
C GLN A 164 -7.59 -18.72 28.26
N PHE A 165 -6.56 -19.39 27.73
CA PHE A 165 -5.31 -18.74 27.34
C PHE A 165 -5.54 -17.76 26.18
N ASP A 166 -5.17 -16.50 26.44
CA ASP A 166 -5.46 -15.33 25.59
C ASP A 166 -4.19 -14.84 24.85
N MET A 167 -4.30 -13.68 24.20
CA MET A 167 -3.30 -12.82 23.56
C MET A 167 -1.97 -12.58 24.31
N LYS A 168 -1.80 -13.12 25.52
CA LYS A 168 -0.56 -13.09 26.29
C LYS A 168 0.62 -13.70 25.51
N PHE A 169 0.38 -14.78 24.76
CA PHE A 169 1.39 -15.39 23.89
C PHE A 169 2.01 -14.40 22.91
N TYR A 170 1.19 -13.66 22.16
CA TYR A 170 1.68 -12.72 21.15
C TYR A 170 2.48 -11.57 21.79
N LYS A 171 2.06 -11.11 22.97
CA LYS A 171 2.82 -10.08 23.73
C LYS A 171 4.19 -10.60 24.14
N LYS A 172 4.27 -11.80 24.75
CA LYS A 172 5.55 -12.40 25.17
C LYS A 172 6.44 -12.76 23.99
N ARG A 173 5.88 -13.29 22.91
CA ARG A 173 6.61 -13.52 21.67
C ARG A 173 7.19 -12.22 21.10
N MET A 174 6.45 -11.12 21.15
CA MET A 174 6.93 -9.83 20.65
C MET A 174 8.12 -9.29 21.44
N GLU A 175 8.17 -9.51 22.76
CA GLU A 175 9.34 -9.18 23.59
C GLU A 175 10.61 -9.87 23.04
N PHE A 176 10.54 -11.18 22.80
CA PHE A 176 11.66 -11.96 22.23
C PHE A 176 12.00 -11.55 20.79
N ILE A 177 10.99 -11.30 19.95
CA ILE A 177 11.20 -10.86 18.55
C ILE A 177 11.99 -9.55 18.53
N TYR A 178 11.58 -8.58 19.36
CA TYR A 178 12.21 -7.27 19.41
C TYR A 178 13.68 -7.36 19.83
N ASP A 179 14.00 -8.14 20.85
CA ASP A 179 15.39 -8.31 21.29
C ASP A 179 16.25 -9.00 20.22
N ARG A 180 15.71 -10.01 19.53
CA ARG A 180 16.39 -10.67 18.40
C ARG A 180 16.60 -9.72 17.21
N GLN A 181 15.62 -8.87 16.91
CA GLN A 181 15.78 -7.81 15.91
C GLN A 181 16.89 -6.83 16.32
N LYS A 182 16.93 -6.38 17.58
CA LYS A 182 18.01 -5.50 18.07
C LYS A 182 19.38 -6.15 17.91
N ARG A 183 19.53 -7.44 18.25
CA ARG A 183 20.79 -8.18 18.06
C ARG A 183 21.25 -8.15 16.60
N PHE A 184 20.35 -8.41 15.65
CA PHE A 184 20.66 -8.30 14.23
C PHE A 184 21.02 -6.87 13.82
N ILE A 185 20.24 -5.86 14.21
CA ILE A 185 20.46 -4.45 13.86
C ILE A 185 21.83 -3.97 14.38
N ASN A 186 22.17 -4.32 15.63
CA ASN A 186 23.46 -3.97 16.22
C ASN A 186 24.61 -4.67 15.50
N TYR A 187 24.43 -5.94 15.14
CA TYR A 187 25.39 -6.66 14.31
C TYR A 187 25.56 -5.99 12.95
N TYR A 188 24.47 -5.67 12.25
CA TYR A 188 24.49 -4.96 10.97
C TYR A 188 25.26 -3.63 11.05
N LYS A 189 24.97 -2.78 12.05
CA LYS A 189 25.68 -1.52 12.29
C LYS A 189 27.17 -1.71 12.51
N SER A 190 27.59 -2.81 13.13
CA SER A 190 29.01 -3.15 13.35
C SER A 190 29.75 -3.61 12.08
N GLN A 191 29.03 -4.07 11.05
CA GLN A 191 29.61 -4.60 9.82
C GLN A 191 29.57 -3.60 8.66
N ILE A 192 28.49 -2.82 8.51
CA ILE A 192 28.24 -2.02 7.30
C ILE A 192 29.28 -0.93 7.04
N ASN A 193 29.94 -0.43 8.09
CA ASN A 193 30.97 0.62 7.98
C ASN A 193 32.39 0.07 7.78
N LYS A 194 32.55 -1.24 7.58
CA LYS A 194 33.87 -1.84 7.32
C LYS A 194 34.36 -1.52 5.91
N PRO A 195 35.68 -1.40 5.68
CA PRO A 195 36.24 -1.12 4.36
C PRO A 195 35.91 -2.16 3.28
N THR A 196 35.55 -3.39 3.69
CA THR A 196 35.16 -4.47 2.78
C THR A 196 33.75 -4.30 2.18
N VAL A 197 32.95 -3.35 2.69
CA VAL A 197 31.58 -3.02 2.27
C VAL A 197 30.73 -4.28 1.99
N PRO A 198 30.40 -5.07 3.02
CA PRO A 198 29.57 -6.26 2.83
C PRO A 198 28.16 -5.87 2.38
N THR A 199 27.53 -6.73 1.56
CA THR A 199 26.12 -6.55 1.22
C THR A 199 25.22 -6.88 2.42
N ILE A 200 23.95 -6.49 2.36
CA ILE A 200 22.96 -6.84 3.39
C ILE A 200 22.91 -8.36 3.61
N ASP A 201 22.82 -9.14 2.54
CA ASP A 201 22.74 -10.61 2.60
C ASP A 201 24.02 -11.25 3.12
N ASP A 202 25.20 -10.67 2.87
CA ASP A 202 26.45 -11.17 3.47
C ASP A 202 26.40 -11.09 5.00
N ILE A 203 25.89 -9.97 5.52
CA ILE A 203 25.70 -9.76 6.96
C ILE A 203 24.62 -10.72 7.50
N ILE A 204 23.46 -10.82 6.82
CA ILE A 204 22.37 -11.70 7.25
C ILE A 204 22.83 -13.16 7.28
N LYS A 205 23.54 -13.60 6.23
CA LYS A 205 24.09 -14.95 6.13
C LYS A 205 25.00 -15.25 7.31
N SER A 206 25.97 -14.38 7.60
CA SER A 206 26.85 -14.57 8.76
C SER A 206 26.08 -14.64 10.07
N HIS A 207 25.06 -13.80 10.26
CA HIS A 207 24.26 -13.78 11.48
C HIS A 207 23.41 -15.05 11.64
N LEU A 208 22.80 -15.54 10.55
CA LEU A 208 22.01 -16.77 10.55
C LEU A 208 22.86 -18.01 10.87
N VAL A 209 24.08 -18.07 10.35
CA VAL A 209 25.02 -19.16 10.65
C VAL A 209 25.41 -19.13 12.13
N SER A 210 25.77 -17.97 12.66
CA SER A 210 26.27 -17.86 14.04
C SER A 210 25.19 -18.04 15.11
N GLU A 211 23.97 -17.55 14.87
CA GLU A 211 22.94 -17.43 15.92
C GLU A 211 21.74 -18.37 15.74
N TYR A 212 21.54 -18.91 14.53
CA TYR A 212 20.34 -19.68 14.18
C TYR A 212 20.66 -21.06 13.60
N ASN A 213 21.89 -21.56 13.76
CA ASN A 213 22.34 -22.88 13.33
C ASN A 213 21.97 -23.17 11.86
N ARG A 214 22.15 -22.17 10.98
CA ARG A 214 21.92 -22.30 9.54
C ARG A 214 23.22 -22.64 8.82
N ASP A 215 23.10 -23.37 7.72
CA ASP A 215 24.24 -23.71 6.87
C ASP A 215 24.52 -22.60 5.84
N GLU A 216 25.77 -22.16 5.76
CA GLU A 216 26.17 -21.07 4.85
C GLU A 216 25.96 -21.44 3.38
N THR A 217 26.29 -22.67 2.99
CA THR A 217 26.23 -23.13 1.60
C THR A 217 24.80 -23.23 1.10
N LEU A 218 23.86 -23.63 1.96
CA LEU A 218 22.42 -23.64 1.66
C LEU A 218 21.86 -22.21 1.52
N LEU A 219 22.25 -21.29 2.39
CA LEU A 219 21.84 -19.89 2.29
C LEU A 219 22.35 -19.23 1.01
N GLU A 220 23.61 -19.48 0.65
CA GLU A 220 24.20 -18.98 -0.60
C GLU A 220 23.55 -19.61 -1.84
N SER A 221 23.23 -20.90 -1.78
CA SER A 221 22.49 -21.59 -2.85
C SER A 221 21.10 -20.99 -3.06
N TYR A 222 20.37 -20.71 -1.96
CA TYR A 222 19.07 -20.04 -2.02
C TYR A 222 19.19 -18.62 -2.61
N ARG A 223 20.18 -17.84 -2.17
CA ARG A 223 20.45 -16.48 -2.67
C ARG A 223 20.73 -16.47 -4.17
N THR A 224 21.63 -17.35 -4.63
CA THR A 224 22.01 -17.45 -6.05
C THR A 224 20.88 -17.98 -6.93
N ASN A 225 20.08 -18.94 -6.44
CA ASN A 225 18.88 -19.39 -7.15
C ASN A 225 17.84 -18.27 -7.28
N SER A 226 17.57 -17.55 -6.18
CA SER A 226 16.64 -16.42 -6.15
C SER A 226 17.02 -15.35 -7.16
N LEU A 227 18.30 -14.96 -7.19
CA LEU A 227 18.84 -13.98 -8.13
C LEU A 227 18.71 -14.45 -9.59
N ARG A 228 19.05 -15.71 -9.89
CA ARG A 228 18.93 -16.26 -11.25
C ARG A 228 17.47 -16.31 -11.70
N LYS A 229 16.58 -16.75 -10.81
CA LYS A 229 15.15 -16.90 -11.09
C LYS A 229 14.52 -15.55 -11.39
N ILE A 230 14.75 -14.53 -10.57
CA ILE A 230 14.16 -13.21 -10.79
C ILE A 230 14.70 -12.53 -12.05
N ASN A 231 16.01 -12.63 -12.32
CA ASN A 231 16.61 -12.07 -13.53
C ASN A 231 16.10 -12.75 -14.82
N SER A 232 15.80 -14.05 -14.76
CA SER A 232 15.19 -14.77 -15.88
C SER A 232 13.73 -14.41 -16.13
N ASN A 233 13.10 -13.67 -15.22
CA ASN A 233 11.67 -13.32 -15.24
C ASN A 233 11.45 -11.82 -15.06
N HIS A 234 12.01 -11.01 -15.97
CA HIS A 234 11.84 -9.54 -16.01
C HIS A 234 12.44 -8.78 -14.82
N GLY A 235 13.39 -9.40 -14.11
CA GLY A 235 14.04 -8.81 -12.94
C GLY A 235 14.77 -7.50 -13.25
N ILE A 236 14.54 -6.49 -12.42
CA ILE A 236 15.26 -5.22 -12.41
C ILE A 236 15.66 -4.84 -10.98
N ASP A 237 16.96 -4.66 -10.76
CA ASP A 237 17.49 -4.36 -9.43
C ASP A 237 17.28 -2.88 -9.07
N ILE A 238 16.71 -2.62 -7.89
CA ILE A 238 16.51 -1.27 -7.36
C ILE A 238 17.85 -0.56 -7.09
N ARG A 239 18.92 -1.30 -6.76
CA ARG A 239 20.23 -0.72 -6.43
C ARG A 239 21.01 -0.33 -7.67
N ALA A 240 20.97 -1.15 -8.71
CA ALA A 240 21.63 -0.88 -9.99
C ALA A 240 20.99 0.26 -10.79
N ASN A 241 19.73 0.62 -10.52
CA ASN A 241 18.96 1.58 -11.31
C ASN A 241 18.78 2.96 -10.65
N SER A 242 19.56 3.24 -9.59
CA SER A 242 19.51 4.52 -8.85
C SER A 242 18.08 4.94 -8.48
N LEU A 243 17.22 3.97 -8.12
CA LEU A 243 15.83 4.24 -7.78
C LEU A 243 15.73 5.20 -6.59
N PHE A 244 16.63 5.02 -5.64
CA PHE A 244 16.81 5.86 -4.47
C PHE A 244 17.82 6.97 -4.75
N THR A 245 17.34 8.13 -5.20
CA THR A 245 18.17 9.34 -5.40
C THR A 245 18.21 10.24 -4.16
N GLU A 246 17.30 10.04 -3.20
CA GLU A 246 17.18 10.80 -1.96
C GLU A 246 17.53 9.90 -0.77
N GLN A 247 18.51 10.31 0.05
CA GLN A 247 18.97 9.53 1.21
C GLN A 247 17.84 9.28 2.23
N GLU A 248 16.93 10.23 2.40
CA GLU A 248 15.78 10.09 3.30
C GLU A 248 14.88 8.90 2.90
N LEU A 249 14.59 8.74 1.62
CA LEU A 249 13.79 7.62 1.11
C LEU A 249 14.53 6.29 1.21
N LEU A 250 15.86 6.28 1.00
CA LEU A 250 16.68 5.10 1.23
C LEU A 250 16.66 4.69 2.71
N ASN A 251 16.69 5.67 3.63
CA ASN A 251 16.62 5.42 5.06
C ASN A 251 15.26 4.80 5.46
N ILE A 252 14.15 5.34 4.92
CA ILE A 252 12.80 4.81 5.15
C ILE A 252 12.69 3.38 4.63
N TYR A 253 13.13 3.13 3.39
CA TYR A 253 13.16 1.79 2.79
C TYR A 253 14.00 0.82 3.65
N SER A 254 15.21 1.23 4.04
CA SER A 254 16.13 0.41 4.83
C SER A 254 15.58 0.13 6.23
N GLN A 255 14.88 1.09 6.85
CA GLN A 255 14.22 0.90 8.14
C GLN A 255 13.16 -0.21 8.08
N GLU A 256 12.32 -0.23 7.05
CA GLU A 256 11.31 -1.27 6.90
C GLU A 256 11.93 -2.62 6.51
N LEU A 257 12.89 -2.61 5.58
CA LEU A 257 13.58 -3.81 5.11
C LEU A 257 14.38 -4.49 6.22
N LEU A 258 15.28 -3.75 6.88
CA LEU A 258 16.29 -4.31 7.78
C LEU A 258 15.80 -4.36 9.22
N ASN A 259 15.22 -3.27 9.72
CA ASN A 259 14.94 -3.17 11.15
C ASN A 259 13.66 -3.93 11.49
N ARG A 260 12.62 -3.77 10.66
CA ARG A 260 11.29 -4.34 10.91
C ARG A 260 11.06 -5.69 10.22
N GLY A 261 11.73 -5.97 9.11
CA GLY A 261 11.39 -7.10 8.24
C GLY A 261 10.00 -6.93 7.62
N ASN A 262 9.61 -5.70 7.30
CA ASN A 262 8.33 -5.37 6.70
C ASN A 262 8.48 -5.18 5.19
N LEU A 263 8.44 -6.29 4.47
CA LEU A 263 8.63 -6.33 3.01
C LEU A 263 7.50 -5.61 2.25
N ALA A 264 6.28 -5.56 2.81
CA ALA A 264 5.17 -4.83 2.20
C ALA A 264 5.38 -3.32 2.30
N ALA A 265 5.78 -2.80 3.47
CA ALA A 265 6.11 -1.40 3.62
C ALA A 265 7.36 -1.01 2.79
N ALA A 266 8.36 -1.89 2.68
CA ALA A 266 9.49 -1.68 1.77
C ALA A 266 9.04 -1.61 0.29
N SER A 267 8.11 -2.48 -0.12
CA SER A 267 7.47 -2.46 -1.45
C SER A 267 6.66 -1.18 -1.71
N ASP A 268 5.99 -0.62 -0.69
CA ASP A 268 5.30 0.67 -0.78
C ASP A 268 6.24 1.82 -1.19
N ILE A 269 7.49 1.82 -0.74
CA ILE A 269 8.46 2.83 -1.15
C ILE A 269 8.89 2.60 -2.60
N VAL A 270 9.22 1.35 -2.96
CA VAL A 270 9.70 1.01 -4.31
C VAL A 270 8.64 1.29 -5.37
N ARG A 271 7.36 0.98 -5.13
CA ARG A 271 6.29 1.23 -6.11
C ARG A 271 6.14 2.71 -6.46
N LEU A 272 6.25 3.60 -5.46
CA LEU A 272 6.19 5.05 -5.67
C LEU A 272 7.37 5.56 -6.47
N LEU A 273 8.58 5.14 -6.13
CA LEU A 273 9.79 5.57 -6.85
C LEU A 273 9.84 5.01 -8.27
N ALA A 274 9.33 3.80 -8.48
CA ALA A 274 9.25 3.21 -9.82
C ALA A 274 8.30 4.02 -10.71
N LEU A 275 7.15 4.42 -10.20
CA LEU A 275 6.21 5.31 -10.91
C LEU A 275 6.79 6.71 -11.12
N LYS A 276 7.43 7.30 -10.10
CA LYS A 276 8.10 8.62 -10.19
C LYS A 276 9.12 8.61 -11.32
N ASN A 277 9.97 7.58 -11.39
CA ASN A 277 11.12 7.57 -12.28
C ASN A 277 10.82 7.04 -13.68
N PHE A 278 9.77 6.23 -13.87
CA PHE A 278 9.52 5.57 -15.15
C PHE A 278 8.11 5.75 -15.72
N GLY A 279 7.14 6.15 -14.88
CA GLY A 279 5.73 6.15 -15.24
C GLY A 279 5.19 4.76 -15.60
N GLY A 280 3.88 4.65 -15.76
CA GLY A 280 3.19 3.43 -16.15
C GLY A 280 2.20 2.94 -15.10
N VAL A 281 2.09 1.62 -15.01
CA VAL A 281 1.10 0.93 -14.17
C VAL A 281 1.83 0.07 -13.16
N TYR A 282 1.51 0.22 -11.88
CA TYR A 282 1.95 -0.69 -10.83
C TYR A 282 0.84 -1.65 -10.46
N LEU A 283 1.20 -2.90 -10.17
CA LEU A 283 0.31 -3.97 -9.76
C LEU A 283 1.00 -4.83 -8.68
N ASP A 284 0.27 -5.18 -7.63
CA ASP A 284 0.67 -6.26 -6.72
C ASP A 284 0.67 -7.59 -7.50
N VAL A 285 1.49 -8.56 -7.06
CA VAL A 285 1.70 -9.84 -7.78
C VAL A 285 0.49 -10.78 -7.76
N ASP A 286 -0.53 -10.46 -6.97
CA ASP A 286 -1.79 -11.17 -6.86
C ASP A 286 -2.94 -10.52 -7.68
N MET A 287 -2.64 -9.49 -8.47
CA MET A 287 -3.61 -8.87 -9.38
C MET A 287 -3.68 -9.61 -10.71
N LEU A 288 -4.89 -9.70 -11.29
CA LEU A 288 -5.11 -10.25 -12.63
C LEU A 288 -5.70 -9.23 -13.60
N PRO A 289 -5.49 -9.39 -14.93
CA PRO A 289 -6.16 -8.58 -15.93
C PRO A 289 -7.68 -8.58 -15.74
N GLY A 290 -8.32 -7.46 -16.05
CA GLY A 290 -9.78 -7.34 -16.03
C GLY A 290 -10.44 -8.33 -16.99
N ILE A 291 -11.58 -8.91 -16.62
CA ILE A 291 -12.38 -9.76 -17.51
C ILE A 291 -13.13 -8.86 -18.51
N HIS A 292 -13.30 -9.30 -19.76
CA HIS A 292 -14.16 -8.59 -20.71
C HIS A 292 -15.57 -8.41 -20.16
N SER A 293 -16.02 -7.15 -20.14
CA SER A 293 -17.29 -6.76 -19.49
C SER A 293 -18.52 -7.51 -20.03
N ASP A 294 -18.46 -8.00 -21.27
CA ASP A 294 -19.55 -8.68 -21.93
C ASP A 294 -19.43 -10.21 -21.94
N LEU A 295 -18.32 -10.78 -21.45
CA LEU A 295 -18.07 -12.23 -21.45
C LEU A 295 -19.18 -12.99 -20.73
N PHE A 296 -19.58 -12.52 -19.55
CA PHE A 296 -20.60 -13.18 -18.71
C PHE A 296 -21.91 -12.39 -18.60
N LYS A 297 -22.17 -11.42 -19.49
CA LYS A 297 -23.38 -10.56 -19.41
C LYS A 297 -24.70 -11.34 -19.46
N THR A 298 -24.68 -12.52 -20.09
CA THR A 298 -25.86 -13.39 -20.25
C THR A 298 -26.08 -14.33 -19.07
N ILE A 299 -25.13 -14.41 -18.13
CA ILE A 299 -25.24 -15.24 -16.93
C ILE A 299 -25.72 -14.35 -15.77
N PRO A 300 -26.98 -14.48 -15.34
CA PRO A 300 -27.48 -13.71 -14.20
C PRO A 300 -26.82 -14.20 -12.90
N ARG A 301 -26.40 -13.26 -12.06
CA ARG A 301 -25.91 -13.56 -10.72
C ARG A 301 -27.07 -14.07 -9.83
N PRO A 302 -26.94 -15.23 -9.16
CA PRO A 302 -27.92 -15.66 -8.16
C PRO A 302 -28.03 -14.68 -6.99
N SER A 303 -29.24 -14.48 -6.46
CA SER A 303 -29.48 -13.59 -5.31
C SER A 303 -28.78 -14.05 -4.03
N SER A 304 -28.48 -15.36 -3.91
CA SER A 304 -27.76 -15.97 -2.78
C SER A 304 -26.25 -15.69 -2.76
N ILE A 305 -25.68 -15.17 -3.85
CA ILE A 305 -24.24 -14.93 -4.00
C ILE A 305 -23.99 -13.42 -3.99
N GLY A 306 -23.20 -12.93 -3.03
CA GLY A 306 -22.78 -11.52 -2.98
C GLY A 306 -21.95 -11.08 -4.18
N LEU A 307 -21.81 -9.76 -4.39
CA LEU A 307 -21.09 -9.21 -5.55
C LEU A 307 -19.63 -9.66 -5.60
N ASP A 308 -18.90 -9.54 -4.49
CA ASP A 308 -17.48 -9.89 -4.46
C ASP A 308 -17.24 -11.37 -4.78
N ARG A 309 -18.03 -12.25 -4.16
CA ARG A 309 -17.98 -13.69 -4.43
C ARG A 309 -18.34 -14.01 -5.88
N TRP A 310 -19.20 -13.22 -6.51
CA TRP A 310 -19.53 -13.42 -7.92
C TRP A 310 -18.35 -13.10 -8.83
N GLU A 311 -17.57 -12.04 -8.54
CA GLU A 311 -16.35 -11.75 -9.29
C GLU A 311 -15.29 -12.85 -9.11
N MET A 312 -15.13 -13.38 -7.89
CA MET A 312 -14.26 -14.53 -7.63
C MET A 312 -14.66 -15.74 -8.48
N ILE A 313 -15.95 -16.10 -8.46
CA ILE A 313 -16.50 -17.25 -9.20
C ILE A 313 -16.22 -17.16 -10.71
N LYS A 314 -16.24 -15.96 -11.30
CA LYS A 314 -15.91 -15.78 -12.72
C LYS A 314 -14.46 -16.17 -13.01
N LEU A 315 -13.52 -15.77 -12.15
CA LEU A 315 -12.11 -16.16 -12.29
C LEU A 315 -11.93 -17.66 -12.05
N GLU A 316 -12.54 -18.22 -11.01
CA GLU A 316 -12.52 -19.67 -10.74
C GLU A 316 -13.04 -20.47 -11.94
N ALA A 317 -14.13 -20.03 -12.57
CA ALA A 317 -14.67 -20.65 -13.78
C ALA A 317 -13.67 -20.63 -14.94
N ILE A 318 -13.06 -19.46 -15.22
CA ILE A 318 -12.04 -19.31 -16.26
C ILE A 318 -10.88 -20.27 -16.01
N MET A 319 -10.34 -20.29 -14.79
CA MET A 319 -9.17 -21.12 -14.47
C MET A 319 -9.50 -22.61 -14.50
N LYS A 320 -10.73 -23.02 -14.14
CA LYS A 320 -11.17 -24.42 -14.24
C LYS A 320 -11.12 -24.94 -15.68
N TYR A 321 -11.58 -24.15 -16.66
CA TYR A 321 -11.68 -24.59 -18.06
C TYR A 321 -10.47 -24.24 -18.91
N LYS A 322 -9.75 -23.15 -18.60
CA LYS A 322 -8.58 -22.70 -19.38
C LYS A 322 -7.23 -23.01 -18.73
N LYS A 323 -7.19 -23.23 -17.42
CA LYS A 323 -5.97 -23.59 -16.66
C LYS A 323 -4.78 -22.66 -16.92
N TYR A 324 -5.04 -21.36 -16.99
CA TYR A 324 -3.97 -20.37 -17.17
C TYR A 324 -3.09 -20.21 -15.94
N ILE A 325 -3.60 -20.59 -14.77
CA ILE A 325 -2.90 -20.64 -13.49
C ILE A 325 -3.08 -22.06 -12.94
N ASN A 326 -1.99 -22.67 -12.51
CA ASN A 326 -1.98 -24.03 -12.03
C ASN A 326 -2.66 -24.14 -10.68
N ASN A 327 -3.51 -25.15 -10.53
CA ASN A 327 -4.20 -25.46 -9.27
C ASN A 327 -5.00 -24.30 -8.66
N TYR A 328 -5.47 -23.35 -9.49
CA TYR A 328 -6.33 -22.27 -9.03
C TYR A 328 -7.59 -22.85 -8.38
N THR A 329 -7.99 -22.30 -7.24
CA THR A 329 -9.16 -22.77 -6.51
C THR A 329 -10.44 -22.73 -7.36
N SER A 330 -11.33 -23.70 -7.16
CA SER A 330 -12.70 -23.66 -7.69
C SER A 330 -13.75 -23.84 -6.61
N GLU A 331 -13.40 -23.55 -5.35
CA GLU A 331 -14.22 -23.86 -4.18
C GLU A 331 -15.61 -23.21 -4.23
N ASN A 332 -15.73 -21.98 -4.74
CA ASN A 332 -17.01 -21.28 -4.84
C ASN A 332 -17.77 -21.67 -6.11
N PHE A 333 -17.06 -21.79 -7.23
CA PHE A 333 -17.62 -22.22 -8.51
C PHE A 333 -18.21 -23.64 -8.42
N ASP A 334 -17.56 -24.54 -7.69
CA ASP A 334 -18.01 -25.93 -7.54
C ASP A 334 -19.30 -26.05 -6.71
N LYS A 335 -19.69 -25.00 -5.98
CA LYS A 335 -20.97 -24.92 -5.25
C LYS A 335 -22.14 -24.42 -6.11
N LEU A 336 -21.89 -23.96 -7.34
CA LEU A 336 -22.96 -23.54 -8.26
C LEU A 336 -23.83 -24.71 -8.73
N ASP A 337 -25.06 -24.42 -9.13
CA ASP A 337 -25.90 -25.37 -9.82
C ASP A 337 -25.32 -25.78 -11.19
N GLN A 338 -25.72 -26.94 -11.68
CA GLN A 338 -25.15 -27.52 -12.89
C GLN A 338 -25.45 -26.68 -14.14
N GLN A 339 -26.63 -26.04 -14.21
CA GLN A 339 -27.02 -25.23 -15.36
C GLN A 339 -26.12 -23.99 -15.50
N LEU A 340 -25.80 -23.31 -14.39
CA LEU A 340 -24.85 -22.20 -14.41
C LEU A 340 -23.45 -22.67 -14.79
N LYS A 341 -22.97 -23.79 -14.25
CA LYS A 341 -21.65 -24.35 -14.61
C LYS A 341 -21.55 -24.63 -16.10
N ASP A 342 -22.57 -25.25 -16.68
CA ASP A 342 -22.61 -25.56 -18.11
C ASP A 342 -22.64 -24.29 -18.98
N ASN A 343 -23.35 -23.25 -18.54
CA ASN A 343 -23.34 -21.94 -19.21
C ASN A 343 -21.96 -21.27 -19.17
N PHE A 344 -21.28 -21.26 -18.02
CA PHE A 344 -19.90 -20.76 -17.91
C PHE A 344 -18.97 -21.53 -18.85
N LYS A 345 -19.05 -22.86 -18.82
CA LYS A 345 -18.26 -23.75 -19.68
C LYS A 345 -18.44 -23.41 -21.15
N LEU A 346 -19.69 -23.35 -21.63
CA LEU A 346 -20.01 -23.07 -23.02
C LEU A 346 -19.40 -21.75 -23.50
N ILE A 347 -19.55 -20.69 -22.72
CA ILE A 347 -19.02 -19.35 -23.04
C ILE A 347 -17.49 -19.39 -23.08
N ILE A 348 -16.85 -19.92 -22.04
CA ILE A 348 -15.39 -19.91 -21.90
C ILE A 348 -14.72 -20.78 -22.97
N GLU A 349 -15.25 -21.97 -23.25
CA GLU A 349 -14.71 -22.87 -24.28
C GLU A 349 -14.92 -22.31 -25.69
N SER A 350 -15.94 -21.49 -25.93
CA SER A 350 -16.15 -20.82 -27.22
C SER A 350 -15.07 -19.79 -27.58
N LYS A 351 -14.31 -19.31 -26.58
CA LYS A 351 -13.22 -18.34 -26.79
C LYS A 351 -11.91 -19.06 -27.04
N SER A 352 -11.22 -18.72 -28.12
CA SER A 352 -9.96 -19.35 -28.50
C SER A 352 -8.76 -18.68 -27.86
N GLU A 353 -8.74 -17.34 -27.86
CA GLU A 353 -7.59 -16.56 -27.40
C GLU A 353 -7.80 -16.02 -25.99
N LYS A 354 -6.69 -15.85 -25.25
CA LYS A 354 -6.69 -15.28 -23.91
C LYS A 354 -7.21 -13.83 -23.91
N SER A 355 -6.90 -13.08 -24.97
CA SER A 355 -7.36 -11.71 -25.23
C SER A 355 -8.86 -11.58 -25.48
N GLU A 356 -9.59 -12.68 -25.73
CA GLU A 356 -11.06 -12.69 -25.79
C GLU A 356 -11.70 -12.90 -24.41
N ILE A 357 -10.90 -13.27 -23.40
CA ILE A 357 -11.34 -13.50 -22.02
C ILE A 357 -10.96 -12.32 -21.14
N PHE A 358 -9.72 -11.87 -21.26
CA PHE A 358 -9.17 -10.74 -20.50
C PHE A 358 -8.99 -9.51 -21.37
N SER A 359 -9.31 -8.36 -20.78
CA SER A 359 -9.20 -7.03 -21.38
C SER A 359 -7.74 -6.58 -21.44
N LYS A 360 -7.32 -6.04 -22.59
CA LYS A 360 -6.06 -5.29 -22.73
C LYS A 360 -6.14 -3.94 -22.01
N LEU A 361 -5.00 -3.43 -21.55
CA LEU A 361 -4.90 -2.07 -21.01
C LEU A 361 -5.00 -1.00 -22.09
N GLU A 362 -4.47 -1.29 -23.29
CA GLU A 362 -4.43 -0.36 -24.43
C GLU A 362 -3.75 0.97 -24.04
N ASN A 363 -4.34 2.11 -24.40
CA ASN A 363 -3.84 3.42 -24.02
C ASN A 363 -4.64 3.95 -22.83
N LEU A 364 -4.06 3.86 -21.63
CA LEU A 364 -4.63 4.46 -20.43
C LEU A 364 -4.30 5.96 -20.39
N ASN A 365 -5.26 6.79 -20.78
CA ASN A 365 -5.09 8.25 -20.79
C ASN A 365 -5.18 8.85 -19.39
N VAL A 366 -4.14 9.57 -18.98
CA VAL A 366 -4.04 10.26 -17.69
C VAL A 366 -3.39 11.64 -17.83
N SER A 367 -3.63 12.49 -16.84
CA SER A 367 -2.97 13.79 -16.66
C SER A 367 -1.51 13.63 -16.21
N ASP A 368 -0.70 14.66 -16.43
CA ASP A 368 0.63 14.84 -15.80
C ASP A 368 0.53 15.23 -14.32
N LEU A 369 -0.67 15.57 -13.83
CA LEU A 369 -0.88 15.90 -12.42
C LEU A 369 -1.33 14.73 -11.56
N GLU A 370 -1.93 13.69 -12.13
CA GLU A 370 -2.67 12.69 -11.37
C GLU A 370 -1.93 11.37 -11.18
N ILE A 371 -2.34 10.63 -10.16
CA ILE A 371 -2.17 9.19 -10.05
C ILE A 371 -3.56 8.60 -9.88
N LYS A 372 -3.85 7.48 -10.55
CA LYS A 372 -5.07 6.69 -10.33
C LYS A 372 -4.76 5.50 -9.45
N ILE A 373 -5.75 5.05 -8.66
CA ILE A 373 -5.60 4.00 -7.65
C ILE A 373 -6.81 3.06 -7.63
N ALA A 374 -6.59 1.80 -7.27
CA ALA A 374 -7.66 0.83 -7.03
C ALA A 374 -8.44 1.12 -5.74
N PHE A 375 -9.66 0.57 -5.66
CA PHE A 375 -10.60 0.82 -4.57
C PHE A 375 -11.01 -0.52 -3.96
N ALA A 376 -11.14 -0.57 -2.64
CA ALA A 376 -11.68 -1.70 -1.90
C ALA A 376 -12.56 -1.18 -0.77
N LEU A 377 -13.79 -1.71 -0.66
CA LEU A 377 -14.76 -1.37 0.39
C LEU A 377 -14.96 0.16 0.59
N GLY A 378 -14.96 0.92 -0.52
CA GLY A 378 -15.15 2.37 -0.51
C GLY A 378 -13.94 3.21 -0.10
N SER A 379 -12.79 2.57 0.16
CA SER A 379 -11.50 3.23 0.41
C SER A 379 -10.52 2.97 -0.73
N VAL A 380 -9.50 3.82 -0.85
CA VAL A 380 -8.39 3.57 -1.79
C VAL A 380 -7.52 2.42 -1.27
N ILE A 381 -6.93 1.65 -2.19
CA ILE A 381 -5.96 0.60 -1.89
C ILE A 381 -4.87 0.59 -2.96
N ASN A 382 -3.60 0.57 -2.54
CA ASN A 382 -2.45 0.79 -3.40
C ASN A 382 -1.94 -0.46 -4.13
N GLN A 383 -2.77 -1.51 -4.24
CA GLN A 383 -2.47 -2.75 -4.96
C GLN A 383 -2.47 -2.61 -6.49
N ALA A 384 -3.02 -1.51 -7.01
CA ALA A 384 -2.87 -1.12 -8.41
C ALA A 384 -2.86 0.40 -8.55
N LEU A 385 -1.93 0.93 -9.35
CA LEU A 385 -1.70 2.36 -9.53
C LEU A 385 -1.41 2.70 -11.00
N ILE A 386 -1.78 3.90 -11.45
CA ILE A 386 -1.41 4.43 -12.78
C ILE A 386 -0.89 5.86 -12.61
N SER A 387 0.32 6.14 -13.08
CA SER A 387 0.90 7.49 -13.00
C SER A 387 1.82 7.75 -14.18
N LYS A 388 1.83 8.96 -14.70
CA LYS A 388 2.94 9.43 -15.55
C LYS A 388 4.24 9.53 -14.74
N GLN A 389 5.36 9.49 -15.46
CA GLN A 389 6.65 9.81 -14.86
C GLN A 389 6.61 11.21 -14.22
N GLY A 390 7.09 11.33 -12.98
CA GLY A 390 7.19 12.61 -12.27
C GLY A 390 5.86 13.30 -11.96
N SER A 391 4.72 12.60 -12.03
CA SER A 391 3.39 13.18 -11.78
C SER A 391 3.32 13.93 -10.44
N TYR A 392 2.64 15.08 -10.44
CA TYR A 392 2.53 15.95 -9.26
C TYR A 392 1.95 15.21 -8.05
N LEU A 393 0.84 14.47 -8.22
CA LEU A 393 0.20 13.77 -7.11
C LEU A 393 1.04 12.56 -6.64
N THR A 394 1.80 11.91 -7.51
CA THR A 394 2.80 10.89 -7.08
C THR A 394 3.85 11.49 -6.17
N ASN A 395 4.35 12.69 -6.48
CA ASN A 395 5.27 13.41 -5.58
C ASN A 395 4.59 13.80 -4.25
N LEU A 396 3.32 14.21 -4.26
CA LEU A 396 2.57 14.46 -3.02
C LEU A 396 2.47 13.21 -2.13
N VAL A 397 2.25 12.02 -2.71
CA VAL A 397 2.25 10.77 -1.92
C VAL A 397 3.64 10.52 -1.32
N ILE A 398 4.71 10.73 -2.09
CA ILE A 398 6.09 10.57 -1.59
C ILE A 398 6.36 11.52 -0.42
N GLU A 399 5.96 12.79 -0.54
CA GLU A 399 6.10 13.76 0.55
C GLU A 399 5.23 13.39 1.77
N GLN A 400 4.02 12.86 1.56
CA GLN A 400 3.19 12.32 2.64
C GLN A 400 3.90 11.18 3.39
N VAL A 401 4.51 10.24 2.66
CA VAL A 401 5.29 9.16 3.28
C VAL A 401 6.47 9.74 4.07
N LYS A 402 7.26 10.64 3.49
CA LYS A 402 8.39 11.29 4.17
C LYS A 402 7.97 11.97 5.47
N ASN A 403 6.94 12.80 5.43
CA ASN A 403 6.42 13.50 6.62
C ASN A 403 5.93 12.54 7.71
N ARG A 404 5.26 11.45 7.32
CA ARG A 404 4.76 10.42 8.25
C ARG A 404 5.91 9.68 8.94
N TYR A 405 6.94 9.32 8.19
CA TYR A 405 8.14 8.69 8.74
C TYR A 405 8.99 9.65 9.56
N GLN A 406 9.09 10.92 9.15
CA GLN A 406 9.76 11.95 9.94
C GLN A 406 9.09 12.09 11.31
N PHE A 407 7.75 12.17 11.36
CA PHE A 407 7.00 12.23 12.61
C PHE A 407 7.18 10.96 13.45
N LEU A 408 7.04 9.78 12.84
CA LEU A 408 7.26 8.50 13.51
C LEU A 408 8.65 8.45 14.16
N ASN A 409 9.69 8.74 13.38
CA ASN A 409 11.08 8.58 13.78
C ASN A 409 11.53 9.64 14.78
N GLN A 410 10.93 10.83 14.76
CA GLN A 410 11.13 11.86 15.79
C GLN A 410 10.81 11.32 17.19
N HIS A 411 9.76 10.51 17.31
CA HIS A 411 9.32 9.93 18.59
C HIS A 411 9.92 8.55 18.85
N LEU A 412 10.14 7.74 17.81
CA LEU A 412 10.59 6.37 17.92
C LEU A 412 12.11 6.24 18.11
N ASN A 413 12.92 7.04 17.41
CA ASN A 413 14.38 6.90 17.47
C ASN A 413 14.92 7.07 18.91
N PRO A 414 14.53 8.10 19.69
CA PRO A 414 15.00 8.21 21.08
C PRO A 414 14.60 7.02 21.96
N ALA A 415 13.44 6.41 21.70
CA ALA A 415 12.95 5.25 22.43
C ALA A 415 13.70 3.94 22.08
N ILE A 416 14.18 3.81 20.84
CA ILE A 416 15.03 2.71 20.39
C ILE A 416 16.46 2.88 20.92
N GLU A 417 16.99 4.11 20.88
CA GLU A 417 18.36 4.44 21.28
C GLU A 417 18.63 4.25 22.77
N SER A 418 17.58 4.20 23.61
CA SER A 418 17.72 3.88 25.04
C SER A 418 18.07 2.40 25.32
N ASP A 419 18.12 1.56 24.28
CA ASP A 419 18.42 0.11 24.34
C ASP A 419 17.60 -0.68 25.38
N ASN A 420 16.37 -0.25 25.62
CA ASN A 420 15.45 -0.91 26.52
C ASN A 420 14.84 -2.18 25.89
N ASN A 421 14.18 -3.01 26.71
CA ASN A 421 13.35 -4.11 26.21
C ASN A 421 12.12 -3.57 25.46
N PHE A 422 11.38 -4.46 24.79
CA PHE A 422 10.20 -4.08 24.00
C PHE A 422 9.16 -3.27 24.80
N THR A 423 8.86 -3.68 26.02
CA THR A 423 7.82 -3.07 26.87
C THR A 423 8.19 -1.64 27.23
N ASP A 424 9.42 -1.43 27.69
CA ASP A 424 9.91 -0.13 28.12
C ASP A 424 10.18 0.81 26.92
N THR A 425 10.72 0.29 25.81
CA THR A 425 10.82 1.07 24.55
C THR A 425 9.44 1.51 24.07
N THR A 426 8.45 0.61 24.08
CA THR A 426 7.09 0.94 23.65
C THR A 426 6.47 2.00 24.55
N LYS A 427 6.68 1.91 25.87
CA LYS A 427 6.23 2.92 26.83
C LYS A 427 6.85 4.29 26.54
N ILE A 428 8.17 4.38 26.38
CA ILE A 428 8.87 5.64 26.07
C ILE A 428 8.36 6.23 24.74
N PHE A 429 8.19 5.37 23.73
CA PHE A 429 7.64 5.78 22.43
C PHE A 429 6.23 6.34 22.57
N HIS A 430 5.33 5.64 23.27
CA HIS A 430 3.93 6.09 23.45
C HIS A 430 3.85 7.37 24.27
N ASP A 431 4.60 7.48 25.36
CA ASP A 431 4.63 8.69 26.19
C ASP A 431 5.11 9.89 25.36
N SER A 432 6.17 9.73 24.56
CA SER A 432 6.67 10.75 23.63
C SER A 432 5.65 11.10 22.55
N LEU A 433 5.01 10.10 21.96
CA LEU A 433 4.06 10.24 20.86
C LEU A 433 2.79 10.98 21.29
N PHE A 434 2.17 10.59 22.40
CA PHE A 434 0.91 11.20 22.84
C PHE A 434 1.11 12.55 23.53
N ASN A 435 2.33 12.89 23.96
CA ASN A 435 2.67 14.25 24.40
C ASN A 435 2.66 15.27 23.24
N SER A 436 2.77 14.83 21.98
CA SER A 436 2.64 15.69 20.78
C SER A 436 1.23 15.64 20.14
N ALA A 437 0.24 15.09 20.87
CA ALA A 437 -1.12 14.98 20.39
C ALA A 437 -1.80 16.34 20.21
N THR A 438 -2.46 16.48 19.07
CA THR A 438 -3.32 17.61 18.70
C THR A 438 -4.65 17.09 18.19
N ALA A 439 -5.63 17.99 18.01
CA ALA A 439 -6.91 17.62 17.40
C ALA A 439 -6.75 17.09 15.96
N GLU A 440 -5.68 17.46 15.25
CA GLU A 440 -5.48 17.11 13.84
C GLU A 440 -4.74 15.79 13.62
N ASN A 441 -3.94 15.34 14.59
CA ASN A 441 -3.10 14.13 14.44
C ASN A 441 -3.48 12.98 15.38
N SER A 442 -4.36 13.17 16.36
CA SER A 442 -4.62 12.21 17.44
C SER A 442 -4.87 10.77 16.97
N MET A 443 -5.70 10.60 15.95
CA MET A 443 -6.03 9.27 15.40
C MET A 443 -4.90 8.72 14.53
N PHE A 444 -4.12 9.56 13.83
CA PHE A 444 -2.86 9.12 13.21
C PHE A 444 -1.89 8.57 14.27
N LEU A 445 -1.75 9.24 15.42
CA LEU A 445 -0.91 8.76 16.53
C LEU A 445 -1.37 7.38 17.02
N THR A 446 -2.67 7.20 17.26
CA THR A 446 -3.24 5.90 17.66
C THR A 446 -2.95 4.81 16.62
N LYS A 447 -3.04 5.14 15.32
CA LYS A 447 -2.78 4.19 14.24
C LYS A 447 -1.30 3.80 14.11
N ILE A 448 -0.36 4.68 14.50
CA ILE A 448 1.08 4.37 14.44
C ILE A 448 1.67 3.88 15.76
N ALA A 449 0.96 4.02 16.89
CA ALA A 449 1.39 3.51 18.20
C ALA A 449 1.82 2.03 18.20
N PRO A 450 1.16 1.09 17.49
CA PRO A 450 1.60 -0.30 17.43
C PRO A 450 2.68 -0.57 16.35
N TYR A 451 3.42 0.43 15.87
CA TYR A 451 4.38 0.30 14.74
C TYR A 451 5.38 -0.86 14.90
N LEU A 452 5.98 -1.03 16.08
CA LEU A 452 6.95 -2.11 16.33
C LEU A 452 6.34 -3.51 16.31
N GLN A 453 5.01 -3.62 16.40
CA GLN A 453 4.25 -4.87 16.49
C GLN A 453 3.73 -5.35 15.13
N VAL A 454 3.81 -4.50 14.10
CA VAL A 454 3.26 -4.77 12.76
C VAL A 454 3.88 -6.03 12.16
N GLY A 455 3.03 -6.96 11.74
CA GLY A 455 3.44 -8.25 11.17
C GLY A 455 3.83 -9.33 12.19
N PHE A 456 3.75 -9.02 13.50
CA PHE A 456 4.11 -9.95 14.59
C PHE A 456 3.00 -10.11 15.64
N MET A 457 2.13 -9.12 15.80
CA MET A 457 0.93 -9.16 16.63
C MET A 457 -0.32 -8.86 15.79
N PRO A 458 -1.49 -9.43 16.12
CA PRO A 458 -2.70 -9.18 15.36
C PRO A 458 -3.22 -7.75 15.57
N GLU A 459 -3.96 -7.26 14.58
CA GLU A 459 -4.53 -5.91 14.52
C GLU A 459 -3.52 -4.74 14.46
N ALA A 460 -2.21 -5.02 14.48
CA ALA A 460 -1.18 -4.00 14.29
C ALA A 460 -1.06 -3.65 12.79
N ARG A 461 -1.65 -2.51 12.38
CA ARG A 461 -1.77 -2.11 10.96
C ARG A 461 -1.18 -0.73 10.64
N SER A 462 -0.13 -0.30 11.34
CA SER A 462 0.46 1.05 11.20
C SER A 462 0.92 1.37 9.77
N THR A 463 1.31 0.36 8.98
CA THR A 463 1.72 0.50 7.57
C THR A 463 0.70 1.27 6.74
N ILE A 464 -0.61 1.05 6.97
CA ILE A 464 -1.69 1.75 6.25
C ILE A 464 -1.56 3.27 6.41
N SER A 465 -1.13 3.75 7.58
CA SER A 465 -1.05 5.18 7.90
C SER A 465 0.31 5.80 7.64
N LEU A 466 1.31 5.00 7.22
CA LEU A 466 2.68 5.46 6.97
C LEU A 466 3.00 5.45 5.47
N SER A 467 3.08 4.27 4.87
CA SER A 467 3.45 4.04 3.47
C SER A 467 2.27 3.58 2.59
N GLY A 468 1.21 3.08 3.22
CA GLY A 468 0.03 2.51 2.57
C GLY A 468 -1.08 3.52 2.26
N PRO A 469 -2.33 3.04 2.12
CA PRO A 469 -3.45 3.82 1.59
C PRO A 469 -3.77 5.15 2.27
N GLY A 470 -3.45 5.31 3.56
CA GLY A 470 -3.64 6.56 4.30
C GLY A 470 -2.81 7.71 3.74
N ALA A 471 -1.58 7.44 3.28
CA ALA A 471 -0.74 8.45 2.64
C ALA A 471 -1.33 8.92 1.30
N TYR A 472 -1.86 7.98 0.50
CA TYR A 472 -2.53 8.28 -0.77
C TYR A 472 -3.80 9.11 -0.54
N ALA A 473 -4.66 8.68 0.39
CA ALA A 473 -5.91 9.38 0.70
C ALA A 473 -5.66 10.85 1.12
N SER A 474 -4.64 11.09 1.94
CA SER A 474 -4.22 12.44 2.31
C SER A 474 -3.62 13.22 1.14
N ALA A 475 -2.81 12.60 0.29
CA ALA A 475 -2.26 13.26 -0.91
C ALA A 475 -3.37 13.67 -1.90
N TYR A 476 -4.41 12.85 -2.07
CA TYR A 476 -5.58 13.24 -2.85
C TYR A 476 -6.31 14.42 -2.19
N TYR A 477 -6.42 14.43 -0.86
CA TYR A 477 -7.01 15.57 -0.15
C TYR A 477 -6.20 16.85 -0.39
N ASP A 478 -4.88 16.76 -0.28
CA ASP A 478 -3.93 17.85 -0.56
C ASP A 478 -4.12 18.39 -1.98
N PHE A 479 -4.16 17.50 -2.98
CA PHE A 479 -4.36 17.87 -4.37
C PHE A 479 -5.71 18.57 -4.61
N ILE A 480 -6.80 17.96 -4.14
CA ILE A 480 -8.15 18.47 -4.40
C ILE A 480 -8.39 19.80 -3.70
N ASN A 481 -7.90 19.96 -2.48
CA ASN A 481 -8.16 21.13 -1.65
C ASN A 481 -7.04 22.18 -1.71
N LEU A 482 -6.04 21.97 -2.57
CA LEU A 482 -4.86 22.81 -2.72
C LEU A 482 -4.16 23.05 -1.37
N GLN A 483 -4.01 21.98 -0.58
CA GLN A 483 -3.31 21.94 0.71
C GLN A 483 -2.02 21.13 0.58
N GLU A 484 -1.22 21.08 1.66
CA GLU A 484 -0.04 20.23 1.78
C GLU A 484 0.00 19.59 3.16
N ASN A 485 0.53 18.37 3.22
CA ASN A 485 0.86 17.65 4.46
C ASN A 485 -0.34 17.39 5.36
N THR A 486 -1.52 17.18 4.77
CA THR A 486 -2.71 16.80 5.54
C THR A 486 -2.55 15.43 6.18
N ILE A 487 -2.79 15.30 7.49
CA ILE A 487 -2.60 14.02 8.19
C ILE A 487 -3.78 13.07 8.01
N GLU A 488 -5.00 13.53 8.29
CA GLU A 488 -6.14 12.62 8.42
C GLU A 488 -7.48 13.08 7.85
N LYS A 489 -7.48 14.14 7.05
CA LYS A 489 -8.72 14.51 6.34
C LYS A 489 -8.91 13.57 5.15
N THR A 490 -10.08 12.96 5.07
CA THR A 490 -10.44 12.06 3.99
C THR A 490 -11.35 12.78 2.98
N LEU A 491 -11.22 12.37 1.72
CA LEU A 491 -12.12 12.83 0.67
C LEU A 491 -13.44 12.05 0.70
N LYS A 492 -14.48 12.64 0.10
CA LYS A 492 -15.73 11.95 -0.15
C LYS A 492 -15.54 10.97 -1.31
N ALA A 493 -16.30 9.88 -1.32
CA ALA A 493 -16.28 8.90 -2.41
C ALA A 493 -16.54 9.53 -3.79
N SER A 494 -17.37 10.59 -3.85
CA SER A 494 -17.64 11.34 -5.09
C SER A 494 -16.42 12.05 -5.66
N ASP A 495 -15.49 12.49 -4.82
CA ASP A 495 -14.30 13.23 -5.26
C ASP A 495 -13.20 12.26 -5.70
N LEU A 496 -13.18 11.08 -5.08
CA LEU A 496 -12.22 10.02 -5.38
C LEU A 496 -12.53 9.28 -6.70
N ILE A 497 -13.79 9.28 -7.18
CA ILE A 497 -14.18 8.53 -8.39
C ILE A 497 -13.38 8.94 -9.64
N GLU A 498 -12.99 10.21 -9.74
CA GLU A 498 -12.18 10.76 -10.86
C GLU A 498 -10.75 10.21 -10.90
N PHE A 499 -10.30 9.56 -9.82
CA PHE A 499 -8.98 8.94 -9.65
C PHE A 499 -9.05 7.42 -9.59
N LYS A 500 -10.25 6.84 -9.79
CA LYS A 500 -10.41 5.39 -9.73
C LYS A 500 -9.70 4.71 -10.89
N PHE A 501 -8.99 3.62 -10.58
CA PHE A 501 -8.45 2.70 -11.58
C PHE A 501 -9.63 2.14 -12.42
N PRO A 502 -9.57 2.17 -13.76
CA PRO A 502 -10.68 1.71 -14.59
C PRO A 502 -11.09 0.26 -14.28
N GLU A 503 -12.34 0.04 -13.87
CA GLU A 503 -12.82 -1.26 -13.35
C GLU A 503 -12.65 -2.41 -14.35
N ASN A 504 -12.89 -2.15 -15.65
CA ASN A 504 -12.77 -3.16 -16.70
C ASN A 504 -11.33 -3.66 -16.93
N ASN A 505 -10.33 -2.99 -16.35
CA ASN A 505 -8.92 -3.27 -16.58
C ASN A 505 -8.26 -4.04 -15.42
N LEU A 506 -8.96 -4.26 -14.30
CA LEU A 506 -8.37 -4.87 -13.11
C LEU A 506 -9.32 -5.89 -12.46
N SER A 507 -8.81 -7.10 -12.23
CA SER A 507 -9.46 -8.10 -11.40
C SER A 507 -8.77 -8.16 -10.04
N GLN A 508 -9.39 -7.56 -9.02
CA GLN A 508 -8.84 -7.46 -7.66
C GLN A 508 -9.12 -8.69 -6.79
N LEU A 509 -10.28 -9.34 -6.99
CA LEU A 509 -10.78 -10.41 -6.12
C LEU A 509 -10.26 -11.78 -6.59
N THR A 510 -8.95 -11.98 -6.46
CA THR A 510 -8.25 -13.20 -6.85
C THR A 510 -8.05 -14.13 -5.65
N GLU A 511 -7.77 -15.42 -5.91
CA GLU A 511 -7.41 -16.38 -4.86
C GLU A 511 -6.25 -15.89 -4.00
N GLN A 512 -5.17 -15.39 -4.61
CA GLN A 512 -4.00 -14.95 -3.88
C GLN A 512 -4.27 -13.66 -3.12
N GLU A 513 -5.03 -12.71 -3.66
CA GLU A 513 -5.38 -11.48 -2.94
C GLU A 513 -6.11 -11.80 -1.64
N ILE A 514 -7.05 -12.75 -1.65
CA ILE A 514 -7.85 -13.08 -0.47
C ILE A 514 -6.99 -13.66 0.65
N ASN A 515 -5.94 -14.40 0.28
CA ASN A 515 -4.94 -14.92 1.21
C ASN A 515 -3.92 -13.85 1.62
N SER A 516 -3.63 -12.87 0.74
CA SER A 516 -2.72 -11.76 0.97
C SER A 516 -3.33 -10.62 1.77
N LEU A 517 -4.67 -10.47 1.79
CA LEU A 517 -5.40 -9.41 2.50
C LEU A 517 -4.90 -9.39 3.93
N TRP A 518 -4.08 -8.39 4.20
CA TRP A 518 -3.04 -8.34 5.24
C TRP A 518 -3.59 -8.25 6.66
N SER A 519 -4.84 -8.62 6.90
CA SER A 519 -5.42 -8.72 8.23
C SER A 519 -4.96 -10.01 8.88
N PHE A 520 -3.78 -9.96 9.52
CA PHE A 520 -3.55 -10.81 10.68
C PHE A 520 -4.46 -10.32 11.81
N ASP A 521 -5.70 -10.81 11.79
CA ASP A 521 -6.74 -10.47 12.73
C ASP A 521 -6.77 -11.45 13.90
N GLN A 522 -7.67 -11.19 14.86
CA GLN A 522 -7.85 -12.06 16.02
C GLN A 522 -8.27 -13.50 15.64
N ALA A 523 -9.04 -13.67 14.57
CA ALA A 523 -9.48 -15.00 14.12
C ALA A 523 -8.29 -15.82 13.58
N SER A 524 -7.46 -15.20 12.75
CA SER A 524 -6.24 -15.79 12.20
C SER A 524 -5.21 -16.06 13.29
N ALA A 525 -5.10 -15.16 14.29
CA ALA A 525 -4.25 -15.36 15.46
C ALA A 525 -4.67 -16.58 16.28
N LYS A 526 -5.98 -16.78 16.49
CA LYS A 526 -6.50 -17.97 17.17
C LYS A 526 -6.14 -19.26 16.45
N TYR A 527 -6.33 -19.32 15.13
CA TYR A 527 -5.96 -20.52 14.36
C TYR A 527 -4.44 -20.77 14.39
N GLN A 528 -3.63 -19.71 14.31
CA GLN A 528 -2.18 -19.82 14.31
C GLN A 528 -1.63 -20.30 15.67
N ILE A 529 -2.17 -19.79 16.79
CA ILE A 529 -1.73 -20.24 18.11
C ILE A 529 -2.09 -21.70 18.37
N GLU A 530 -3.30 -22.14 17.99
CA GLU A 530 -3.72 -23.54 18.09
C GLU A 530 -2.77 -24.48 17.34
N ARG A 531 -2.31 -24.05 16.16
CA ARG A 531 -1.30 -24.79 15.39
C ARG A 531 0.05 -24.84 16.12
N TYR A 532 0.55 -23.72 16.64
CA TYR A 532 1.82 -23.69 17.37
C TYR A 532 1.82 -24.58 18.61
N VAL A 533 0.72 -24.57 19.38
CA VAL A 533 0.57 -25.41 20.57
C VAL A 533 0.52 -26.89 20.17
N ARG A 534 -0.19 -27.23 19.09
CA ARG A 534 -0.23 -28.58 18.54
C ARG A 534 1.15 -29.08 18.15
N ASP A 535 1.89 -28.27 17.39
CA ASP A 535 3.21 -28.63 16.89
C ASP A 535 4.25 -28.73 18.03
N TYR A 536 4.10 -27.96 19.10
CA TYR A 536 4.99 -27.98 20.28
C TYR A 536 4.72 -29.15 21.24
N THR A 537 3.45 -29.45 21.51
CA THR A 537 3.06 -30.45 22.54
C THR A 537 2.79 -31.84 21.98
N GLY A 538 2.56 -31.98 20.67
CA GLY A 538 2.13 -33.23 20.04
C GLY A 538 0.67 -33.62 20.30
N GLY A 539 -0.10 -32.79 21.02
CA GLY A 539 -1.54 -33.00 21.29
C GLY A 539 -2.44 -32.14 20.39
N SER A 540 -3.69 -32.56 20.18
CA SER A 540 -4.70 -31.69 19.54
C SER A 540 -5.30 -30.77 20.61
N PRO A 541 -5.40 -29.44 20.37
CA PRO A 541 -6.16 -28.55 21.23
C PRO A 541 -7.59 -29.06 21.40
N SER A 542 -8.07 -29.06 22.64
CA SER A 542 -9.36 -29.56 23.11
C SER A 542 -10.55 -28.67 22.71
N GLY A 543 -10.51 -28.07 21.51
CA GLY A 543 -11.53 -27.15 21.02
C GLY A 543 -12.94 -27.77 20.93
N ASP A 544 -13.02 -29.05 20.54
CA ASP A 544 -14.30 -29.79 20.45
C ASP A 544 -14.23 -31.23 20.97
N ASN A 545 -13.04 -31.75 21.31
CA ASN A 545 -12.88 -33.18 21.62
C ASN A 545 -13.23 -33.58 23.08
N GLY A 546 -13.49 -32.60 23.95
CA GLY A 546 -13.71 -32.84 25.39
C GLY A 546 -15.14 -32.64 25.89
N VAL A 547 -16.01 -32.01 25.08
CA VAL A 547 -17.38 -31.64 25.49
C VAL A 547 -18.37 -31.84 24.33
N ASP A 548 -18.40 -33.03 23.73
CA ASP A 548 -19.56 -33.49 22.96
C ASP A 548 -20.50 -34.26 23.89
N PHE A 549 -21.34 -33.52 24.63
CA PHE A 549 -22.45 -34.15 25.33
C PHE A 549 -23.57 -34.44 24.32
N ASN A 550 -23.50 -35.60 23.67
CA ASN A 550 -24.71 -36.34 23.27
C ASN A 550 -25.47 -36.88 24.52
N LYS A 551 -25.65 -36.03 25.53
CA LYS A 551 -26.53 -36.26 26.68
C LYS A 551 -27.61 -35.18 26.67
N ASN A 552 -28.76 -35.53 26.11
CA ASN A 552 -30.00 -34.82 26.39
C ASN A 552 -30.40 -35.10 27.86
N THR A 553 -29.89 -34.28 28.78
CA THR A 553 -30.16 -34.24 30.24
C THR A 553 -29.89 -35.52 31.03
#